data_AF-A0A091KMW3-F1
#
_entry.id   AF-A0A091KMW3-F1
#
_cell.length_a   1.000
_cell.length_b   1.000
_cell.length_c   1.000
_cell.angle_alpha   90.00
_cell.angle_beta   90.00
_cell.angle_gamma   90.00
#
_symmetry.space_group_name_H-M   'P 1'
#
loop_
_entity.id
_entity.type
_entity.pdbx_description
1 polymer ?
#
loop_
_entity_poly.entity_id
_entity_poly.type
_entity_poly.pdbx_seq_one_letter_code
_entity_poly.pdbx_strand_id
1 'polypeptide(L)'
;GFRKVVHIEQGGLVKPEKDDTEFQHPYFIRGQEHLLENIKRKVNSVSSIKNEEIKVRQDNVTKLLTDIQVMKGKQESMDSKLIAMK
;
A
#
# COMPACT_ATOMS: atom_id res chain seq x y z
N GLY A 1 -7.15 -15.10 -2.14
CA GLY A 1 -8.24 -14.51 -2.94
C GLY A 1 -9.09 -15.63 -3.50
N PHE A 2 -10.41 -15.45 -3.56
CA PHE A 2 -11.34 -16.48 -4.01
C PHE A 2 -11.07 -16.88 -5.47
N ARG A 3 -11.21 -18.17 -5.77
CA ARG A 3 -11.05 -18.71 -7.13
C ARG A 3 -12.39 -19.26 -7.60
N LYS A 4 -12.80 -18.93 -8.83
CA LYS A 4 -13.99 -19.49 -9.45
C LYS A 4 -13.80 -21.00 -9.65
N VAL A 5 -14.77 -21.79 -9.22
CA VAL A 5 -14.82 -23.22 -9.50
C VAL A 5 -15.41 -23.40 -10.91
N VAL A 6 -14.74 -24.21 -11.73
CA VAL A 6 -15.21 -24.53 -13.08
C VAL A 6 -15.83 -25.92 -13.03
N HIS A 7 -17.15 -25.97 -13.23
CA HIS A 7 -17.87 -27.21 -13.41
C HIS A 7 -17.75 -27.64 -14.88
N ILE A 8 -16.93 -28.66 -15.14
CA ILE A 8 -16.84 -29.25 -16.48
C ILE A 8 -17.90 -30.35 -16.53
N GLU A 9 -19.11 -29.99 -16.96
CA GLU A 9 -20.13 -30.98 -17.28
C GLU A 9 -19.69 -31.74 -18.55
N GLN A 10 -19.60 -33.07 -18.46
CA GLN A 10 -19.32 -33.94 -19.60
C GLN A 10 -20.54 -33.98 -20.53
N GLY A 11 -20.53 -33.20 -21.61
CA GLY A 11 -21.52 -33.33 -22.67
C GLY A 11 -21.88 -31.99 -23.30
N GLY A 12 -21.71 -31.89 -24.63
CA GLY A 12 -22.03 -30.68 -25.38
C GLY A 12 -23.50 -30.27 -25.27
N LEU A 13 -23.72 -28.95 -25.31
CA LEU A 13 -25.01 -28.27 -25.51
C LEU A 13 -26.16 -28.65 -24.55
N VAL A 14 -25.89 -28.74 -23.25
CA VAL A 14 -26.96 -28.58 -22.25
C VAL A 14 -26.81 -27.20 -21.61
N LYS A 15 -27.83 -26.36 -21.79
CA LYS A 15 -27.90 -25.03 -21.20
C LYS A 15 -27.93 -25.20 -19.68
N PRO A 16 -26.98 -24.63 -18.91
CA PRO A 16 -27.06 -24.74 -17.45
C PRO A 16 -28.37 -24.07 -16.99
N GLU A 17 -29.27 -24.84 -16.37
CA GLU A 17 -30.55 -24.33 -15.86
C GLU A 17 -30.38 -23.38 -14.67
N LYS A 18 -29.17 -23.28 -14.12
CA LYS A 18 -28.82 -22.43 -12.98
C LYS A 18 -27.51 -21.71 -13.25
N ASP A 19 -27.46 -20.43 -12.91
CA ASP A 19 -26.23 -19.67 -12.79
C ASP A 19 -25.44 -20.16 -11.55
N ASP A 20 -24.98 -21.41 -11.58
CA ASP A 20 -24.16 -22.04 -10.54
C ASP A 20 -22.74 -21.47 -10.58
N THR A 21 -22.62 -20.21 -10.18
CA THR A 21 -21.34 -19.53 -10.02
C THR A 21 -20.80 -19.84 -8.62
N GLU A 22 -19.88 -20.79 -8.56
CA GLU A 22 -19.21 -21.16 -7.31
C GLU A 22 -17.80 -20.55 -7.21
N PHE A 23 -17.43 -20.21 -5.98
CA PHE A 23 -16.10 -19.75 -5.62
C PHE A 23 -15.57 -20.51 -4.41
N GLN A 24 -14.27 -20.79 -4.41
CA GLN A 24 -13.58 -21.42 -3.29
C GLN A 24 -12.47 -20.54 -2.70
N HIS A 25 -12.29 -20.65 -1.39
CA HIS A 25 -11.13 -20.16 -0.65
C HIS A 25 -10.82 -21.12 0.51
N PRO A 26 -9.57 -21.56 0.71
CA PRO A 26 -9.23 -22.54 1.75
C PRO A 26 -9.62 -22.11 3.18
N TYR A 27 -9.67 -20.80 3.43
CA TYR A 27 -10.02 -20.20 4.72
C TYR A 27 -11.47 -19.71 4.83
N PHE A 28 -12.33 -20.03 3.87
CA PHE A 28 -13.76 -19.70 3.92
C PHE A 28 -14.56 -20.99 4.17
N ILE A 29 -14.73 -21.34 5.44
CA ILE A 29 -15.35 -22.61 5.88
C ILE A 29 -16.52 -22.31 6.82
N ARG A 30 -17.67 -22.96 6.58
CA ARG A 30 -18.89 -22.79 7.40
C ARG A 30 -18.60 -23.14 8.86
N GLY A 31 -18.96 -22.23 9.77
CA GLY A 31 -18.75 -22.41 11.22
C GLY A 31 -17.32 -22.16 11.70
N GLN A 32 -16.41 -21.69 10.85
CA GLN A 32 -15.01 -21.42 11.20
C GLN A 32 -14.65 -19.94 10.95
N GLU A 33 -15.35 -19.03 11.62
CA GLU A 33 -15.22 -17.57 11.43
C GLU A 33 -13.81 -17.05 11.68
N HIS A 34 -13.08 -17.65 12.63
CA HIS A 34 -11.72 -17.25 12.96
C HIS A 34 -10.76 -17.37 11.75
N LEU A 35 -11.04 -18.26 10.79
CA LEU A 35 -10.20 -18.40 9.58
C LEU A 35 -10.34 -17.21 8.62
N LEU A 36 -11.41 -16.42 8.71
CA LEU A 36 -11.64 -15.27 7.84
C LEU A 36 -10.55 -14.20 8.00
N GLU A 37 -9.89 -14.13 9.16
CA GLU A 37 -8.76 -13.23 9.39
C GLU A 37 -7.59 -13.51 8.42
N ASN A 38 -7.46 -14.74 7.93
CA ASN A 38 -6.40 -15.15 7.01
C ASN A 38 -6.71 -14.80 5.54
N ILE A 39 -7.92 -14.30 5.23
CA ILE A 39 -8.28 -13.85 3.89
C ILE A 39 -7.89 -12.38 3.73
N LYS A 40 -6.66 -12.14 3.24
CA LYS A 40 -6.16 -10.78 3.00
C LYS A 40 -6.49 -10.28 1.60
N ARG A 41 -6.76 -8.97 1.49
CA ARG A 41 -6.87 -8.28 0.19
C ARG A 41 -5.49 -8.25 -0.47
N LYS A 42 -5.44 -8.60 -1.76
CA LYS A 42 -4.20 -8.44 -2.54
C LYS A 42 -3.83 -6.96 -2.63
N VAL A 43 -2.63 -6.61 -2.19
CA VAL A 43 -2.05 -5.27 -2.41
C VAL A 43 -1.75 -5.16 -3.90
N ASN A 44 -2.33 -4.15 -4.55
CA ASN A 44 -2.08 -3.85 -5.96
C ASN A 44 -0.83 -2.95 -6.08
N SER A 45 -0.11 -3.04 -7.20
CA SER A 45 1.07 -2.21 -7.47
C SER A 45 0.81 -0.72 -7.25
N VAL A 46 -0.40 -0.24 -7.53
CA VAL A 46 -0.83 1.16 -7.29
C VAL A 46 -0.72 1.58 -5.83
N SER A 47 -1.05 0.70 -4.87
CA SER A 47 -0.88 1.03 -3.44
C SER A 47 0.59 0.96 -3.01
N SER A 48 1.43 0.15 -3.67
CA SER A 48 2.88 0.17 -3.48
C SER A 48 3.49 1.48 -3.96
N ILE A 49 3.13 1.93 -5.18
CA ILE A 49 3.60 3.18 -5.77
C ILE A 49 3.23 4.38 -4.88
N LYS A 50 1.99 4.42 -4.38
CA LYS A 50 1.57 5.47 -3.44
C LYS A 50 2.40 5.51 -2.16
N ASN A 51 2.78 4.35 -1.62
CA ASN A 51 3.64 4.29 -0.44
C ASN A 51 5.06 4.76 -0.74
N GLU A 52 5.61 4.41 -1.91
CA GLU A 52 6.93 4.90 -2.35
C GLU A 52 6.92 6.41 -2.58
N GLU A 53 5.90 6.97 -3.23
CA GLU A 53 5.76 8.41 -3.42
C GLU A 53 5.69 9.17 -2.08
N ILE A 54 4.95 8.64 -1.10
CA ILE A 54 4.85 9.23 0.24
C ILE A 54 6.23 9.21 0.92
N LYS A 55 6.96 8.10 0.83
CA LYS A 55 8.30 7.95 1.39
C LYS A 55 9.30 8.94 0.77
N VAL A 56 9.30 9.05 -0.56
CA VAL A 56 10.15 10.01 -1.28
C VAL A 56 9.83 11.45 -0.87
N ARG A 57 8.54 11.80 -0.73
CA ARG A 57 8.14 13.13 -0.24
C ARG A 57 8.65 13.39 1.18
N GLN A 58 8.55 12.40 2.08
CA GLN A 58 9.03 12.54 3.45
C GLN A 58 10.54 12.76 3.51
N ASP A 59 11.32 11.99 2.74
CA ASP A 59 12.78 12.14 2.66
C ASP A 59 13.18 13.54 2.15
N ASN A 60 12.44 14.07 1.16
CA ASN A 60 12.66 15.42 0.64
C ASN A 60 12.38 16.50 1.70
N VAL A 61 11.32 16.34 2.50
CA VAL A 61 11.01 17.27 3.60
C VAL A 61 12.11 17.24 4.66
N THR A 62 12.59 16.06 5.04
CA THR A 62 13.69 15.93 6.02
C THR A 62 14.97 16.60 5.54
N LYS A 63 15.31 16.46 4.26
CA LYS A 63 16.46 17.16 3.66
C LYS A 63 16.28 18.67 3.72
N LEU A 64 15.12 19.18 3.29
CA LEU A 64 14.83 20.62 3.31
C LEU A 64 14.94 21.21 4.72
N LEU A 65 14.42 20.52 5.73
CA LEU A 65 14.51 20.97 7.13
C LEU A 65 15.95 21.02 7.62
N THR A 66 16.76 20.05 7.21
CA THR A 66 18.20 20.00 7.54
C THR A 66 18.93 21.18 6.90
N ASP A 67 18.67 21.44 5.62
CA ASP A 67 19.28 22.56 4.88
C ASP A 67 18.90 23.91 5.51
N ILE A 68 17.64 24.08 5.91
CA ILE A 68 17.17 25.29 6.62
C ILE A 68 17.91 25.45 7.95
N GLN A 69 18.10 24.38 8.72
CA GLN A 69 18.80 24.44 10.00
C GLN A 69 20.28 24.80 9.84
N VAL A 70 20.95 24.21 8.85
CA VAL A 70 22.34 24.55 8.50
C VAL A 70 22.45 26.01 8.05
N MET A 71 21.51 26.47 7.22
CA MET A 71 21.50 27.84 6.72
C MET A 71 21.29 28.85 7.86
N LYS A 72 20.37 28.55 8.80
CA LYS A 72 20.19 29.37 10.01
C LYS A 72 21.47 29.48 10.84
N GLY A 73 22.15 28.37 11.11
CA GLY A 73 23.41 28.40 11.86
C GLY A 73 24.52 29.20 11.15
N LYS A 74 24.60 29.13 9.82
CA LYS A 74 25.52 29.97 9.04
C LYS A 74 25.16 31.46 9.14
N GLN A 75 23.87 31.78 9.08
CA GLN A 75 23.39 33.15 9.21
C GLN A 75 23.68 33.73 10.59
N GLU A 76 23.39 32.98 11.67
CA GLU A 76 23.70 33.38 13.05
C GLU A 76 25.21 33.63 13.25
N SER A 77 26.06 32.80 12.64
CA SER A 77 27.52 32.99 12.66
C SER A 77 27.96 34.26 11.93
N MET A 78 27.37 34.55 10.76
CA MET A 78 27.67 35.79 10.02
C MET A 78 27.19 37.02 10.79
N ASP A 79 25.97 37.00 11.32
CA ASP A 79 25.41 38.09 12.10
C ASP A 79 26.26 38.38 13.35
N SER A 80 26.72 37.35 14.04
CA SER A 80 27.63 37.48 15.19
C SER A 80 28.96 38.15 14.81
N LYS A 81 29.56 37.77 13.67
CA LYS A 81 30.78 38.40 13.16
C LYS A 81 30.56 39.86 12.78
N LEU A 82 29.42 40.16 12.15
CA LEU A 82 29.08 41.51 11.71
C LEU A 82 28.83 42.44 12.90
N ILE A 83 28.21 41.94 13.96
CA ILE A 83 28.06 42.67 15.23
C ILE A 83 29.42 42.93 15.88
N ALA A 84 30.33 41.95 15.88
CA ALA A 84 31.67 42.10 16.46
C ALA A 84 32.56 43.10 15.69
N MET A 85 32.22 43.42 14.45
CA MET A 85 32.90 44.43 13.63
C MET A 85 32.37 45.86 13.84
N LYS A 86 31.32 46.02 14.65
CA LYS A 86 30.62 47.28 14.88
C LYS A 86 31.03 47.92 16.20
#